data_AF-A0A7R9PEZ4-F1
#
_entry.id   AF-A0A7R9PEZ4-F1
#
_cell.length_a   1.000
_cell.length_b   1.000
_cell.length_c   1.000
_cell.angle_alpha   90.00
_cell.angle_beta   90.00
_cell.angle_gamma   90.00
#
_symmetry.space_group_name_H-M   'P 1'
#
loop_
_entity.id
_entity.type
_entity.pdbx_description
1 polymer ?
#
loop_
_entity_poly.entity_id
_entity_poly.type
_entity_poly.pdbx_seq_one_letter_code
_entity_poly.pdbx_strand_id
1 'polypeptide(L)' 'MCDSCVGQETIRCEFADSTVLTIAHRLNTILDSDRVIVLDKGRVVEFNSPEVLLQDNRSIFHSMAKDAGLV' A
#
# COMPACT_ATOMS: atom_id res chain seq x y z
N MET A 1 -20.30 5.79 28.37
CA MET A 1 -21.09 4.66 27.83
C MET A 1 -20.18 3.88 26.89
N CYS A 2 -19.69 2.74 27.35
CA CYS A 2 -19.06 1.74 26.51
C CYS A 2 -20.09 0.65 26.31
N ASP A 3 -20.59 0.47 25.10
CA ASP A 3 -21.34 -0.74 24.74
C ASP A 3 -20.84 -1.24 23.39
N SER A 4 -20.05 -2.31 23.48
CA SER A 4 -19.94 -3.39 22.48
C SER A 4 -19.24 -3.10 21.15
N CYS A 5 -17.91 -3.13 21.11
CA CYS A 5 -17.17 -3.47 19.88
C CYS A 5 -16.05 -4.48 20.20
N VAL A 6 -16.36 -5.76 20.03
CA VAL A 6 -15.44 -6.90 20.17
C VAL A 6 -14.72 -7.13 18.84
N GLY A 7 -13.39 -7.06 18.87
CA GLY A 7 -12.50 -7.71 17.90
C GLY A 7 -12.23 -6.96 16.60
N GLN A 8 -10.95 -6.66 16.36
CA GLN A 8 -10.33 -6.11 15.14
C GLN A 8 -10.50 -4.60 14.85
N GLU A 9 -11.59 -3.94 15.23
CA GLU A 9 -11.73 -2.48 14.97
C GLU A 9 -10.91 -1.60 15.92
N THR A 10 -10.61 -2.08 17.14
CA THR A 10 -9.90 -1.30 18.17
C THR A 10 -8.46 -0.92 17.76
N ILE A 11 -7.82 -1.72 16.90
CA ILE A 11 -6.45 -1.46 16.44
C ILE A 11 -6.43 -0.27 15.45
N ARG A 12 -7.49 -0.05 14.68
CA ARG A 12 -7.53 1.06 13.70
C ARG A 12 -7.70 2.43 14.35
N CYS A 13 -8.32 2.51 15.53
CA CYS A 13 -8.53 3.79 16.21
C CYS A 13 -7.32 4.26 17.03
N GLU A 14 -6.53 3.35 17.61
CA GLU A 14 -5.37 3.69 18.45
C GLU A 14 -4.13 4.12 17.65
N PHE A 15 -4.10 3.87 16.33
CA PHE A 15 -2.95 4.16 15.45
C PHE A 15 -3.27 5.11 14.29
N ALA A 16 -4.36 5.87 14.36
CA ALA A 16 -4.71 6.86 13.33
C ALA A 16 -3.61 7.92 13.07
N ASP A 17 -2.71 8.13 14.04
CA ASP A 17 -1.55 9.04 13.98
C ASP A 17 -0.21 8.32 13.75
N SER A 18 -0.21 7.01 13.49
CA SER A 18 1.03 6.23 13.32
C SER A 18 1.30 5.89 11.86
N THR A 19 2.53 6.13 11.41
CA THR A 19 2.96 5.74 10.06
C THR A 19 3.15 4.23 10.00
N VAL A 20 2.29 3.53 9.25
CA VAL A 20 2.39 2.09 9.02
C VAL A 20 3.21 1.85 7.76
N LEU A 21 4.45 1.37 7.93
CA LEU A 21 5.29 0.94 6.83
C LEU A 21 5.15 -0.56 6.62
N THR A 22 4.45 -0.95 5.56
CA THR A 22 4.27 -2.36 5.20
C THR A 22 5.19 -2.75 4.04
N ILE A 23 6.07 -3.73 4.25
CA ILE A 23 6.85 -4.36 3.18
C ILE A 23 6.08 -5.61 2.74
N ALA A 24 5.43 -5.52 1.59
CA ALA A 24 4.61 -6.62 1.07
C ALA A 24 5.06 -7.06 -0.32
N HIS A 25 4.94 -8.37 -0.57
CA HIS A 25 5.02 -8.96 -1.91
C HIS A 25 3.64 -9.16 -2.55
N ARG A 26 2.55 -8.97 -1.77
CA ARG A 26 1.17 -9.07 -2.26
C ARG A 26 0.71 -7.69 -2.68
N LEU A 27 0.44 -7.50 -3.97
CA LEU A 27 -0.01 -6.21 -4.47
C LEU A 27 -1.39 -5.80 -3.93
N ASN A 28 -2.26 -6.75 -3.57
CA ASN A 28 -3.60 -6.50 -3.05
C ASN A 28 -3.58 -5.58 -1.81
N THR A 29 -2.59 -5.78 -0.94
CA THR A 29 -2.39 -4.96 0.27
C THR A 29 -1.66 -3.64 -0.01
N ILE A 30 -0.97 -3.54 -1.16
CA ILE A 30 -0.25 -2.33 -1.58
C ILE A 30 -1.22 -1.33 -2.23
N LEU A 31 -2.30 -1.83 -2.85
CA LEU A 31 -3.37 -1.00 -3.43
C LEU A 31 -4.20 -0.24 -2.37
N ASP A 32 -4.27 -0.77 -1.14
CA ASP A 32 -4.99 -0.14 -0.01
C ASP A 32 -4.11 0.89 0.73
N SER A 33 -2.87 1.10 0.30
CA SER A 33 -1.94 2.04 0.93
C SER A 33 -2.09 3.46 0.36
N ASP A 34 -2.00 4.48 1.22
CA ASP A 34 -2.08 5.88 0.80
C ASP A 34 -0.97 6.27 -0.19
N ARG A 35 0.24 5.71 0.00
CA ARG A 35 1.42 5.92 -0.83
C ARG A 35 2.25 4.66 -0.93
N VAL A 36 2.85 4.44 -2.08
CA VAL A 36 3.72 3.31 -2.39
C VAL A 36 5.11 3.81 -2.72
N ILE A 37 6.12 3.12 -2.19
CA ILE A 37 7.52 3.37 -2.50
C ILE A 37 8.06 2.13 -3.22
N VAL A 38 8.58 2.33 -4.43
CA VAL A 38 9.32 1.29 -5.14
C VAL A 38 10.81 1.56 -4.97
N LEU A 39 11.52 0.57 -4.46
CA LEU A 39 12.96 0.60 -4.24
C LEU A 39 13.64 -0.31 -5.27
N ASP A 40 14.58 0.23 -6.04
CA ASP A 40 15.47 -0.54 -6.91
C ASP A 40 16.93 -0.26 -6.54
N LYS A 41 17.72 -1.33 -6.35
CA LYS A 41 19.17 -1.26 -6.03
C LYS A 41 19.52 -0.27 -4.91
N GLY A 42 18.67 -0.17 -3.88
CA GLY A 42 18.88 0.71 -2.74
C GLY A 42 18.55 2.19 -3.00
N ARG A 43 17.85 2.50 -4.10
CA ARG A 43 17.35 3.85 -4.41
C ARG A 43 15.84 3.83 -4.57
N VAL A 44 15.19 4.90 -4.13
CA VAL A 44 13.77 5.13 -4.40
C VAL A 44 13.64 5.48 -5.88
N VAL A 45 12.99 4.59 -6.64
CA VAL A 45 12.73 4.80 -8.07
C VAL A 45 11.34 5.37 -8.30
N GLU A 46 10.37 5.03 -7.44
CA GLU A 46 9.00 5.55 -7.52
C GLU A 46 8.47 5.84 -6.13
N PHE A 47 7.72 6.93 -6.01
CA PHE A 47 7.08 7.34 -4.76
C PHE A 47 5.80 8.09 -5.07
N ASN A 48 4.66 7.38 -5.10
CA ASN A 48 3.36 8.01 -5.33
C ASN A 48 2.21 7.12 -4.86
N SER A 49 0.98 7.62 -4.94
CA SER A 49 -0.22 6.81 -4.68
C SER A 49 -0.36 5.69 -5.73
N PRO A 50 -0.89 4.51 -5.34
CA PRO A 50 -0.95 3.33 -6.21
C PRO A 50 -1.74 3.60 -7.50
N GLU A 51 -2.79 4.44 -7.44
CA GLU A 51 -3.59 4.83 -8.61
C GLU A 51 -2.75 5.57 -9.67
N VAL A 52 -1.89 6.49 -9.24
CA VAL A 52 -1.01 7.25 -10.14
C VAL A 52 0.04 6.33 -10.74
N LEU A 53 0.63 5.45 -9.93
CA LEU A 53 1.64 4.49 -10.37
C LEU A 53 1.05 3.40 -11.30
N LEU A 54 -0.23 3.07 -11.17
CA LEU A 54 -0.93 2.13 -12.07
C LEU A 54 -1.32 2.76 -13.40
N GLN A 55 -1.68 4.05 -13.42
CA GLN A 55 -2.02 4.77 -14.65
C GLN A 55 -0.80 4.98 -15.54
N ASP A 56 0.40 5.06 -14.96
CA ASP A 56 1.63 5.17 -15.72
C ASP A 56 2.08 3.79 -16.23
N ASN A 57 1.82 3.50 -17.50
CA ASN A 57 2.24 2.25 -18.14
C ASN A 57 3.77 2.06 -18.22
N ARG A 58 4.58 3.10 -17.91
CA ARG A 58 6.05 3.01 -17.84
C ARG A 58 6.56 2.77 -16.43
N SER A 59 5.66 2.80 -15.44
CA SER A 59 5.99 2.57 -14.04
C SER A 59 6.42 1.12 -13.80
N ILE A 60 7.42 0.95 -12.94
CA ILE A 60 7.85 -0.36 -12.45
C ILE A 60 6.70 -1.00 -11.68
N PHE A 61 5.97 -0.22 -10.88
CA PHE A 61 4.79 -0.69 -10.18
C PHE A 61 3.72 -1.23 -11.14
N HIS A 62 3.46 -0.55 -12.26
CA HIS A 62 2.53 -1.04 -13.28
C HIS A 62 3.00 -2.36 -13.88
N SER A 63 4.29 -2.49 -14.20
CA SER A 63 4.86 -3.74 -14.69
C SER A 63 4.73 -4.87 -13.66
N MET A 64 4.94 -4.59 -12.38
CA MET A 64 4.76 -5.56 -11.29
C MET A 64 3.29 -5.96 -11.12
N ALA A 65 2.36 -5.01 -11.25
CA ALA A 65 0.93 -5.28 -11.18
C ALA A 65 0.45 -6.16 -12.33
N LYS A 66 0.97 -5.90 -13.53
CA LYS A 66 0.71 -6.71 -14.72
C LYS A 66 1.25 -8.14 -14.58
N ASP A 67 2.46 -8.29 -14.07
CA ASP A 67 3.07 -9.60 -13.82
C ASP A 67 2.29 -10.40 -12.76
N ALA A 68 1.74 -9.70 -11.76
CA ALA A 68 0.86 -10.28 -10.75
C ALA A 68 -0.57 -10.56 -11.24
N GLY A 69 -0.92 -10.23 -12.49
CA GLY A 69 -2.24 -10.47 -13.08
C GLY A 69 -3.35 -9.59 -12.50
N LEU A 70 -3.00 -8.41 -12.00
CA LEU A 70 -3.97 -7.46 -11.42
C LEU A 70 -4.47 -6.41 -12.42
N VAL A 71 -3.79 -6.26 -13.57
CA VAL A 71 -4.12 -5.37 -14.69
C VAL A 71 -3.86 -6.03 -16.04
#